data_AF-A0A9E5QGQ0-F1
#
_entry.id   AF-A0A9E5QGQ0-F1
#
_cell.length_a   1.000
_cell.length_b   1.000
_cell.length_c   1.000
_cell.angle_alpha   90.00
_cell.angle_beta   90.00
_cell.angle_gamma   90.00
#
_symmetry.space_group_name_H-M   'P 1'
#
loop_
_entity.id
_entity.type
_entity.pdbx_description
1 polymer ?
#
loop_
_entity_poly.entity_id
_entity_poly.type
_entity_poly.pdbx_seq_one_letter_code
_entity_poly.pdbx_strand_id
1 'polypeptide(L)'
;MIISGCGPENKADPEAPSKELEQVQFADSVHAEYAEGFRITYHENYKLLEILKPFQDQVDTLRYSLVPHEIIDEVEVKHTTEIPIPIHSLLTTSTTHIGLAEMLNATDILTGMVGADYVYSEEIRNRLETD
;
A
#
# COMPACT_ATOMS: atom_id res chain seq x y z
N MET A 1 -27.93 61.13 -15.17
CA MET A 1 -26.93 60.51 -14.27
C MET A 1 -27.58 59.25 -13.73
N ILE A 2 -27.44 58.14 -14.47
CA ILE A 2 -28.09 56.85 -14.15
C ILE A 2 -27.05 56.05 -13.36
N ILE A 3 -27.37 55.72 -12.11
CA ILE A 3 -26.45 55.08 -11.17
C ILE A 3 -26.62 53.57 -11.36
N SER A 4 -25.70 52.92 -12.07
CA SER A 4 -25.63 51.46 -12.17
C SER A 4 -25.17 50.88 -10.83
N GLY A 5 -26.05 50.10 -10.19
CA GLY A 5 -25.69 49.25 -9.05
C GLY A 5 -25.20 47.90 -9.54
N CYS A 6 -23.95 47.55 -9.20
CA CYS A 6 -23.43 46.20 -9.34
C CYS A 6 -23.85 45.38 -8.12
N GLY A 7 -24.68 44.36 -8.33
CA GLY A 7 -24.83 43.27 -7.37
C GLY A 7 -23.66 42.27 -7.51
N PRO A 8 -23.34 41.48 -6.48
CA PRO A 8 -22.35 40.43 -6.61
C PRO A 8 -22.94 39.29 -7.44
N GLU A 9 -22.40 39.08 -8.65
CA GLU A 9 -22.61 37.85 -9.39
C GLU A 9 -21.90 36.72 -8.63
N ASN A 10 -22.70 35.84 -8.01
CA ASN A 10 -22.24 34.53 -7.58
C ASN A 10 -21.75 33.76 -8.81
N LYS A 11 -20.45 33.83 -9.08
CA LYS A 11 -19.79 32.87 -9.95
C LYS A 11 -19.74 31.57 -9.18
N ALA A 12 -20.68 30.68 -9.48
CA ALA A 12 -20.49 29.27 -9.22
C ALA A 12 -19.19 28.86 -9.91
N ASP A 13 -18.21 28.41 -9.14
CA ASP A 13 -17.01 27.79 -9.66
C ASP A 13 -17.43 26.66 -10.63
N PRO A 14 -16.73 26.49 -11.76
CA PRO A 14 -16.93 25.31 -12.59
C PRO A 14 -16.58 24.09 -11.73
N GLU A 15 -17.59 23.30 -11.39
CA GLU A 15 -17.41 21.98 -10.80
C GLU A 15 -16.40 21.23 -11.65
N ALA A 16 -15.20 21.02 -11.09
CA ALA A 16 -14.18 20.22 -11.71
C ALA A 16 -14.80 18.85 -12.04
N PRO A 17 -14.53 18.29 -13.23
CA PRO A 17 -15.09 17.00 -13.59
C PRO A 17 -14.67 15.98 -12.53
N SER A 18 -15.64 15.46 -11.77
CA SER A 18 -15.42 14.34 -10.87
C SER A 18 -14.98 13.17 -11.74
N LYS A 19 -13.68 12.88 -11.72
CA LYS A 19 -13.13 11.70 -12.35
C LYS A 19 -13.84 10.51 -11.70
N GLU A 20 -14.75 9.85 -12.42
CA GLU A 20 -15.34 8.60 -11.94
C GLU A 20 -14.19 7.60 -11.88
N LEU A 21 -13.85 7.17 -10.66
CA LEU A 21 -12.93 6.08 -10.39
C LEU A 21 -13.34 4.88 -11.24
N GLU A 22 -12.51 4.46 -12.19
CA GLU A 22 -12.69 3.16 -12.82
C GLU A 22 -12.54 2.09 -11.73
N GLN A 23 -13.59 1.31 -11.50
CA GLN A 23 -13.63 0.32 -10.43
C GLN A 23 -12.57 -0.75 -10.65
N VAL A 24 -11.55 -0.80 -9.80
CA VAL A 24 -10.56 -1.87 -9.78
C VAL A 24 -11.15 -3.06 -9.03
N GLN A 25 -11.42 -4.13 -9.79
CA GLN A 25 -11.80 -5.43 -9.28
C GLN A 25 -10.59 -6.35 -9.24
N PHE A 26 -10.35 -6.98 -8.09
CA PHE A 26 -9.28 -7.96 -7.95
C PHE A 26 -9.76 -9.31 -8.49
N ALA A 27 -9.09 -9.82 -9.52
CA ALA A 27 -9.43 -11.10 -10.14
C ALA A 27 -9.33 -12.29 -9.18
N ASP A 28 -8.35 -12.23 -8.27
CA ASP A 28 -8.05 -13.30 -7.33
C ASP A 28 -8.23 -12.83 -5.88
N SER A 29 -8.84 -13.71 -5.06
CA SER A 29 -8.88 -13.55 -3.61
C SER A 29 -8.15 -14.70 -2.92
N VAL A 30 -7.40 -14.38 -1.87
CA VAL A 30 -6.71 -15.36 -1.02
C VAL A 30 -7.32 -15.35 0.37
N HIS A 31 -7.42 -16.54 0.95
CA HIS A 31 -7.86 -16.73 2.32
C HIS A 31 -6.81 -17.52 3.09
N ALA A 32 -6.45 -17.04 4.28
CA ALA A 32 -5.52 -17.74 5.15
C ALA A 32 -6.22 -18.95 5.80
N GLU A 33 -5.74 -20.16 5.54
CA GLU A 33 -6.32 -21.38 6.11
C GLU A 33 -5.91 -21.59 7.58
N TYR A 34 -4.65 -21.28 7.91
CA TYR A 34 -4.07 -21.54 9.24
C TYR A 34 -3.61 -20.29 9.98
N ALA A 35 -3.31 -19.20 9.27
CA ALA A 35 -2.76 -18.00 9.89
C ALA A 35 -3.87 -17.18 10.54
N GLU A 36 -3.77 -16.98 11.86
CA GLU A 36 -4.76 -16.21 12.65
C GLU A 36 -4.26 -14.80 13.01
N GLY A 37 -2.99 -14.49 12.73
CA GLY A 37 -2.35 -13.22 13.11
C GLY A 37 -2.67 -12.04 12.19
N PHE A 38 -3.32 -12.29 11.05
CA PHE A 38 -3.74 -11.23 10.13
C PHE A 38 -5.01 -11.62 9.38
N ARG A 39 -5.67 -10.63 8.78
CA ARG A 39 -6.82 -10.81 7.90
C ARG A 39 -6.68 -9.91 6.68
N ILE A 40 -7.07 -10.42 5.51
CA ILE A 40 -7.20 -9.63 4.29
C ILE A 40 -8.68 -9.59 3.91
N THR A 41 -9.24 -8.39 3.78
CA THR A 41 -10.60 -8.15 3.29
C THR A 41 -10.54 -7.43 1.96
N TYR A 42 -11.30 -7.89 0.97
CA TYR A 42 -11.34 -7.30 -0.35
C TYR A 42 -12.48 -6.30 -0.43
N HIS A 43 -12.15 -5.07 -0.81
CA HIS A 43 -13.11 -4.01 -1.06
C HIS A 43 -13.07 -3.62 -2.54
N GLU A 44 -13.98 -2.76 -2.94
CA GLU A 44 -13.87 -2.05 -4.21
C GLU A 44 -12.62 -1.17 -4.15
N ASN A 45 -11.75 -1.26 -5.16
CA ASN A 45 -10.56 -0.43 -5.34
C ASN A 45 -9.39 -0.66 -4.38
N TYR A 46 -9.55 -1.37 -3.26
CA TYR A 46 -8.45 -1.65 -2.33
C TYR A 46 -8.62 -2.97 -1.57
N LYS A 47 -7.53 -3.47 -1.00
CA LYS A 47 -7.57 -4.57 -0.02
C LYS A 47 -7.25 -4.02 1.35
N LEU A 48 -8.02 -4.41 2.37
CA LEU A 48 -7.73 -4.07 3.76
C LEU A 48 -6.93 -5.21 4.40
N LEU A 49 -5.70 -4.91 4.81
CA LEU A 49 -4.85 -5.81 5.60
C LEU A 49 -4.90 -5.39 7.06
N GLU A 50 -5.38 -6.29 7.92
CA GLU A 50 -5.44 -6.09 9.36
C GLU A 50 -4.44 -7.04 10.04
N ILE A 51 -3.48 -6.50 10.79
CA ILE A 51 -2.56 -7.29 11.62
C ILE A 51 -3.12 -7.33 13.04
N LEU A 52 -3.56 -8.52 13.47
CA LEU A 52 -4.29 -8.73 14.71
C LEU A 52 -3.29 -8.95 15.86
N LYS A 53 -3.45 -8.18 16.94
CA LYS A 53 -2.62 -8.28 18.16
C LYS A 53 -1.10 -8.30 17.86
N PRO A 54 -0.57 -7.29 17.14
CA PRO A 54 0.83 -7.31 16.71
C PRO A 54 1.81 -7.42 17.90
N PHE A 55 1.41 -6.94 19.09
CA PHE A 55 2.14 -7.11 20.36
C PHE A 55 1.11 -7.31 21.50
N GLN A 56 1.41 -8.15 22.50
CA GLN A 56 0.44 -8.69 23.49
C GLN A 56 -0.55 -7.69 24.13
N ASP A 57 -1.74 -8.21 24.47
CA ASP A 57 -2.84 -7.76 25.35
C ASP A 57 -3.37 -6.31 25.29
N GLN A 58 -2.66 -5.33 24.71
CA GLN A 58 -3.04 -3.92 24.73
C GLN A 58 -2.85 -3.16 23.41
N VAL A 59 -2.47 -3.83 22.32
CA VAL A 59 -2.19 -3.14 21.05
C VAL A 59 -3.38 -3.20 20.09
N ASP A 60 -3.78 -2.01 19.62
CA ASP A 60 -4.77 -1.83 18.57
C ASP A 60 -4.34 -2.54 17.28
N THR A 61 -5.32 -3.08 16.56
CA THR A 61 -5.11 -3.69 15.24
C THR A 61 -4.43 -2.70 14.31
N LEU A 62 -3.27 -3.07 13.74
CA LEU A 62 -2.65 -2.29 12.67
C LEU A 62 -3.45 -2.53 11.39
N ARG A 63 -3.80 -1.45 10.70
CA ARG A 63 -4.58 -1.52 9.46
C ARG A 63 -3.83 -0.87 8.32
N TYR A 64 -3.81 -1.56 7.20
CA TYR A 64 -3.19 -1.10 5.96
C TYR A 64 -4.18 -1.17 4.81
N SER A 65 -4.25 -0.11 4.01
CA SER A 65 -4.97 -0.09 2.74
C SER A 65 -3.99 -0.41 1.61
N LEU A 66 -4.18 -1.54 0.95
CA LEU A 66 -3.40 -1.93 -0.22
C LEU A 66 -4.11 -1.41 -1.47
N VAL A 67 -3.58 -0.34 -2.07
CA VAL A 67 -4.23 0.40 -3.16
C VAL A 67 -3.38 0.30 -4.44
N PRO A 68 -3.97 -0.01 -5.61
CA PRO A 68 -3.24 0.02 -6.88
C PRO A 68 -2.63 1.39 -7.16
N HIS A 69 -1.40 1.43 -7.70
CA HIS A 69 -0.72 2.69 -8.04
C HIS A 69 -1.56 3.60 -8.95
N GLU A 70 -2.38 3.03 -9.82
CA GLU A 70 -3.20 3.74 -10.79
C GLU A 70 -4.25 4.66 -10.15
N ILE A 71 -4.68 4.34 -8.93
CA ILE A 71 -5.79 4.99 -8.23
C ILE A 71 -5.43 5.41 -6.81
N ILE A 72 -4.14 5.46 -6.47
CA ILE A 72 -3.70 5.76 -5.10
C ILE A 72 -4.12 7.16 -4.63
N ASP A 73 -4.09 8.15 -5.51
CA ASP A 73 -4.51 9.53 -5.18
C ASP A 73 -6.05 9.68 -5.15
N GLU A 74 -6.79 8.65 -5.52
CA GLU A 74 -8.25 8.67 -5.68
C GLU A 74 -8.97 7.88 -4.57
N VAL A 75 -8.26 7.03 -3.83
CA VAL A 75 -8.80 6.23 -2.73
C VAL A 75 -8.31 6.76 -1.39
N GLU A 76 -9.22 7.12 -0.49
CA GLU A 76 -8.88 7.47 0.89
C GLU A 76 -9.56 6.50 1.87
N VAL A 77 -8.75 5.70 2.57
CA VAL A 77 -9.25 4.79 3.62
C VAL A 77 -8.86 5.33 4.99
N LYS A 78 -9.87 5.65 5.80
CA LYS A 78 -9.64 6.26 7.13
C LYS A 78 -9.02 5.26 8.10
N HIS A 79 -8.12 5.76 8.95
CA HIS A 79 -7.47 4.98 10.02
C HIS A 79 -6.66 3.79 9.52
N THR A 80 -6.08 3.91 8.32
CA THR A 80 -5.15 2.93 7.75
C THR A 80 -3.86 3.61 7.32
N THR A 81 -2.78 2.83 7.27
CA THR A 81 -1.57 3.23 6.55
C THR A 81 -1.67 2.72 5.12
N GLU A 82 -1.58 3.62 4.15
CA GLU A 82 -1.67 3.26 2.75
C GLU A 82 -0.38 2.62 2.24
N ILE A 83 -0.52 1.57 1.43
CA ILE A 83 0.56 0.86 0.77
C ILE A 83 0.20 0.71 -0.71
N PRO A 84 0.95 1.33 -1.64
CA PRO A 84 0.75 1.11 -3.07
C PRO A 84 1.09 -0.33 -3.46
N ILE A 85 0.26 -0.93 -4.32
CA ILE A 85 0.50 -2.26 -4.88
C ILE A 85 0.56 -2.24 -6.42
N PRO A 86 1.40 -3.09 -7.05
CA PRO A 86 2.36 -4.00 -6.41
C PRO A 86 3.56 -3.26 -5.78
N ILE A 87 4.24 -3.92 -4.84
CA ILE A 87 5.46 -3.41 -4.22
C ILE A 87 6.60 -3.51 -5.24
N HIS A 88 7.32 -2.42 -5.48
CA HIS A 88 8.44 -2.39 -6.44
C HIS A 88 9.83 -2.42 -5.78
N SER A 89 9.92 -2.06 -4.51
CA SER A 89 11.20 -1.99 -3.78
C SER A 89 11.01 -2.35 -2.31
N LEU A 90 11.91 -3.17 -1.79
CA LEU A 90 11.93 -3.61 -0.40
C LEU A 90 13.34 -3.52 0.17
N LEU A 91 13.52 -2.68 1.19
CA LEU A 91 14.70 -2.68 2.04
C LEU A 91 14.44 -3.56 3.26
N THR A 92 15.38 -4.45 3.55
CA THR A 92 15.26 -5.45 4.61
C THR A 92 16.18 -5.14 5.79
N THR A 93 15.72 -5.43 7.00
CA THR A 93 16.47 -5.18 8.25
C THR A 93 16.86 -6.46 9.00
N SER A 94 16.54 -7.62 8.44
CA SER A 94 16.81 -8.94 9.03
C SER A 94 16.87 -9.98 7.92
N THR A 95 17.72 -10.99 8.09
CA THR A 95 17.85 -12.13 7.18
C THR A 95 16.55 -12.93 7.06
N THR A 96 15.69 -12.90 8.07
CA THR A 96 14.34 -13.51 7.98
C THR A 96 13.50 -12.88 6.88
N HIS A 97 13.61 -11.57 6.63
CA HIS A 97 12.87 -10.92 5.55
C HIS A 97 13.31 -11.42 4.16
N ILE A 98 14.60 -11.73 3.98
CA ILE A 98 15.11 -12.29 2.73
C ILE A 98 14.51 -13.68 2.49
N GLY A 99 14.55 -14.56 3.49
CA GLY A 99 14.00 -15.91 3.35
C GLY A 99 12.51 -15.90 2.99
N LEU A 100 11.74 -14.97 3.55
CA LEU A 100 10.33 -14.79 3.19
C LEU A 100 10.16 -14.31 1.74
N ALA A 101 11.00 -13.38 1.26
CA ALA A 101 10.99 -12.94 -0.13
C ALA A 101 11.37 -14.07 -1.10
N GLU A 102 12.35 -14.92 -0.75
CA GLU A 102 12.70 -16.13 -1.51
C GLU A 102 11.52 -17.10 -1.64
N MET A 103 10.82 -17.38 -0.54
CA MET A 103 9.64 -18.26 -0.55
C MET A 103 8.52 -17.74 -1.44
N LEU A 104 8.41 -16.42 -1.60
CA LEU A 104 7.43 -15.76 -2.46
C LEU A 104 7.93 -15.56 -3.90
N ASN A 105 9.14 -16.00 -4.23
CA ASN A 105 9.83 -15.70 -5.49
C ASN A 105 9.88 -14.19 -5.81
N ALA A 106 9.99 -13.36 -4.77
CA ALA A 106 9.94 -11.90 -4.83
C ALA A 106 11.29 -11.28 -4.44
N THR A 107 12.40 -11.97 -4.72
CA THR A 107 13.74 -11.43 -4.43
C THR A 107 14.07 -10.27 -5.37
N ASP A 108 13.45 -10.21 -6.56
CA ASP A 108 13.64 -9.20 -7.61
C ASP A 108 13.42 -7.76 -7.11
N ILE A 109 12.52 -7.57 -6.13
CA ILE A 109 12.23 -6.25 -5.53
C ILE A 109 13.14 -5.88 -4.36
N LEU A 110 14.09 -6.75 -3.94
CA LEU A 110 15.02 -6.43 -2.86
C LEU A 110 16.06 -5.42 -3.34
N THR A 111 16.04 -4.22 -2.75
CA THR A 111 16.96 -3.11 -3.10
C THR A 111 17.99 -2.82 -2.00
N GLY A 112 18.00 -3.60 -0.91
CA GLY A 112 18.98 -3.39 0.16
C GLY A 112 18.72 -4.19 1.42
N MET A 113 19.79 -4.37 2.22
CA MET A 113 19.74 -4.96 3.54
C MET A 113 20.63 -4.22 4.53
N VAL A 114 20.14 -3.99 5.74
CA VAL A 114 21.01 -3.65 6.88
C VAL A 114 21.80 -4.91 7.29
N GLY A 115 23.13 -4.87 7.13
CA GLY A 115 24.01 -6.01 7.46
C GLY A 115 24.05 -7.09 6.39
N ALA A 116 24.17 -6.69 5.11
CA ALA A 116 24.21 -7.61 3.96
C ALA A 116 25.29 -8.71 4.04
N ASP A 117 26.36 -8.51 4.82
CA ASP A 117 27.41 -9.49 5.09
C ASP A 117 26.88 -10.82 5.67
N TYR A 118 25.70 -10.80 6.31
CA TYR A 118 25.08 -11.96 6.95
C TYR A 118 24.15 -12.76 6.02
N VAL A 119 23.99 -12.34 4.76
CA VAL A 119 23.18 -13.08 3.77
C VAL A 119 23.94 -14.31 3.31
N TYR A 120 23.33 -15.49 3.37
CA TYR A 120 23.97 -16.76 2.97
C TYR A 120 23.99 -16.95 1.45
N SER A 121 22.86 -16.66 0.77
CA SER A 121 22.72 -16.80 -0.68
C SER A 121 23.67 -15.83 -1.42
N GLU A 122 24.60 -16.39 -2.19
CA GLU A 122 25.55 -15.60 -2.98
C GLU A 122 24.86 -14.78 -4.07
N GLU A 123 23.83 -15.36 -4.70
CA GLU A 123 23.00 -14.67 -5.69
C GLU A 123 22.36 -13.41 -5.10
N ILE A 124 21.77 -13.52 -3.91
CA ILE A 124 21.10 -12.39 -3.24
C ILE A 124 22.12 -11.37 -2.77
N ARG A 125 23.26 -11.81 -2.23
CA ARG A 125 24.34 -10.90 -1.81
C ARG A 125 24.84 -10.05 -2.97
N ASN A 126 25.12 -10.66 -4.12
CA ASN A 126 25.57 -9.94 -5.31
C ASN A 126 24.55 -8.90 -5.77
N ARG A 127 23.26 -9.19 -5.65
CA ARG A 127 22.20 -8.24 -5.98
C ARG A 127 22.11 -7.07 -5.01
N LEU A 128 22.38 -7.30 -3.72
CA LEU A 128 22.36 -6.27 -2.68
C LEU A 128 23.63 -5.40 -2.67
N GLU A 129 24.74 -5.87 -3.25
CA GLU A 129 26.02 -5.14 -3.34
C GLU A 129 26.11 -4.19 -4.55
N THR A 130 25.17 -4.25 -5.51
CA THR A 130 25.31 -3.58 -6.81
C THR A 130 24.78 -2.13 -6.86
N ASP A 131 24.44 -1.49 -5.74
CA ASP A 131 23.98 -0.08 -5.69
C ASP A 131 25.04 0.91 -5.15
#